data_AF-A0A1Y2BR38-F1
#
_entry.id   AF-A0A1Y2BR38-F1
#
_cell.length_a   1.000
_cell.length_b   1.000
_cell.length_c   1.000
_cell.angle_alpha   90.00
_cell.angle_beta   90.00
_cell.angle_gamma   90.00
#
_symmetry.space_group_name_H-M   'P 1'
#
loop_
_entity.id
_entity.type
_entity.pdbx_description
1 polymer ?
#
loop_
_entity_poly.entity_id
_entity_poly.type
_entity_poly.pdbx_seq_one_letter_code
_entity_poly.pdbx_strand_id
1 'polypeptide(L)'
;MDTSLPIIPHAAAIAASVRNQRVTILSAETGAGKSTAVPLFLLADSMANEQRPRIVVSQPRRIAAIQLAKRVKEQLGLANSGWKVGHRIMNDVNDNHAHVVYATVGYLVNWLAHSPTALKDASHIILDEAHERSVDQDLLALLLKRRMQDLPTLKLIIMSATLETSLYADYFREFNQDGSVDSLKVGVKRFPVERLYMMIS
;
A
#
# COMPACT_ATOMS: atom_id res chain seq x y z
N MET A 1 7.81 10.24 -13.72
CA MET A 1 7.45 8.81 -13.50
C MET A 1 7.74 8.06 -14.79
N ASP A 2 8.13 6.79 -14.71
CA ASP A 2 8.14 5.92 -15.89
C ASP A 2 6.69 5.72 -16.35
N THR A 3 6.33 6.37 -17.46
CA THR A 3 4.97 6.39 -17.99
C THR A 3 4.55 5.07 -18.61
N SER A 4 5.46 4.08 -18.69
CA SER A 4 5.19 2.77 -19.28
C SER A 4 4.59 1.74 -18.32
N LEU A 5 4.50 2.05 -17.02
CA LEU A 5 4.02 1.11 -16.01
C LEU A 5 2.52 0.78 -16.18
N PRO A 6 2.12 -0.51 -16.14
CA PRO A 6 0.73 -0.93 -16.36
C PRO A 6 -0.30 -0.28 -15.44
N ILE A 7 0.10 0.17 -14.25
CA ILE A 7 -0.80 0.77 -13.27
C ILE A 7 -1.17 2.23 -13.57
N ILE A 8 -0.38 2.94 -14.39
CA ILE A 8 -0.55 4.38 -14.64
C ILE A 8 -1.92 4.72 -15.25
N PRO A 9 -2.44 4.01 -16.27
CA PRO A 9 -3.77 4.30 -16.82
C PRO A 9 -4.91 4.15 -15.82
N HIS A 10 -4.69 3.41 -14.72
CA HIS A 10 -5.70 3.16 -13.70
C HIS A 10 -5.67 4.18 -12.55
N ALA A 11 -4.80 5.19 -12.59
CA ALA A 11 -4.61 6.15 -11.50
C ALA A 11 -5.92 6.81 -11.02
N ALA A 12 -6.72 7.33 -11.96
CA ALA A 12 -7.98 8.00 -11.64
C ALA A 12 -9.01 7.03 -11.04
N ALA A 13 -9.12 5.81 -11.57
CA ALA A 13 -10.03 4.79 -11.06
C ALA A 13 -9.64 4.32 -9.64
N ILE A 14 -8.33 4.12 -9.40
CA ILE A 14 -7.80 3.76 -8.08
C ILE A 14 -8.08 4.88 -7.07
N ALA A 15 -7.78 6.13 -7.42
CA ALA A 15 -8.02 7.28 -6.55
C ALA A 15 -9.51 7.42 -6.22
N ALA A 16 -10.40 7.30 -7.21
CA ALA A 16 -11.83 7.38 -7.00
C ALA A 16 -12.37 6.26 -6.08
N SER A 17 -11.95 5.01 -6.29
CA SER A 17 -12.35 3.88 -5.42
C SER A 17 -11.87 4.11 -3.97
N VAL A 18 -10.61 4.48 -3.79
CA VAL A 18 -10.07 4.79 -2.45
C VAL A 18 -10.77 5.98 -1.82
N ARG A 19 -11.22 6.99 -2.58
CA ARG A 19 -11.97 8.13 -2.04
C ARG A 19 -13.34 7.73 -1.53
N ASN A 20 -14.03 6.85 -2.27
CA ASN A 20 -15.41 6.45 -1.98
C ASN A 20 -15.53 5.30 -0.96
N GLN A 21 -14.48 4.50 -0.77
CA GLN A 21 -14.47 3.37 0.15
C GLN A 21 -13.50 3.58 1.33
N ARG A 22 -13.74 2.89 2.43
CA ARG A 22 -12.77 2.82 3.53
C ARG A 22 -11.75 1.71 3.32
N VAL A 23 -12.14 0.65 2.61
CA VAL A 23 -11.26 -0.47 2.26
C VAL A 23 -11.33 -0.71 0.77
N THR A 24 -10.17 -0.71 0.12
CA THR A 24 -10.04 -1.00 -1.33
C THR A 24 -9.00 -2.09 -1.53
N ILE A 25 -9.30 -3.06 -2.39
CA ILE A 25 -8.38 -4.12 -2.78
C ILE A 25 -7.89 -3.86 -4.19
N LEU A 26 -6.56 -3.88 -4.36
CA LEU A 26 -5.89 -3.75 -5.64
C LEU A 26 -5.11 -5.03 -5.96
N SER A 27 -5.51 -5.71 -7.02
CA SER A 27 -4.79 -6.88 -7.56
C SER A 27 -4.06 -6.48 -8.85
N ALA A 28 -2.74 -6.63 -8.87
CA ALA A 28 -1.93 -6.44 -10.07
C ALA A 28 -0.68 -7.30 -9.97
N GLU A 29 -0.17 -7.84 -11.08
CA GLU A 29 1.08 -8.63 -11.03
C GLU A 29 2.26 -7.85 -10.46
N THR A 30 3.26 -8.57 -9.94
CA THR A 30 4.55 -7.99 -9.55
C THR A 30 5.20 -7.30 -10.75
N GLY A 31 5.81 -6.14 -10.52
CA GLY A 31 6.34 -5.32 -11.61
C GLY A 31 5.33 -4.35 -12.25
N ALA A 32 4.04 -4.43 -11.91
CA ALA A 32 3.04 -3.44 -12.38
C ALA A 32 3.27 -2.01 -11.83
N GLY A 33 4.13 -1.85 -10.81
CA GLY A 33 4.48 -0.55 -10.24
C GLY A 33 3.64 -0.12 -9.02
N LYS A 34 2.84 -1.03 -8.43
CA LYS A 34 1.94 -0.77 -7.28
C LYS A 34 2.62 0.01 -6.14
N SER A 35 3.69 -0.55 -5.60
CA SER A 35 4.40 -0.07 -4.40
C SER A 35 4.99 1.33 -4.54
N THR A 36 5.25 1.77 -5.78
CA THR A 36 5.75 3.13 -6.07
C THR A 36 4.64 4.08 -6.52
N ALA A 37 3.71 3.61 -7.35
CA ALA A 37 2.76 4.48 -8.04
C ALA A 37 1.51 4.78 -7.19
N VAL A 38 0.97 3.78 -6.46
CA VAL A 38 -0.25 3.96 -5.67
C VAL A 38 -0.10 5.05 -4.60
N PRO A 39 0.98 5.07 -3.78
CA PRO A 39 1.16 6.17 -2.82
C PRO A 39 1.20 7.54 -3.49
N LEU A 40 1.78 7.63 -4.69
CA LEU A 40 1.86 8.88 -5.44
C LEU A 40 0.52 9.30 -6.05
N PHE A 41 -0.32 8.34 -6.47
CA PHE A 41 -1.68 8.64 -6.92
C PHE A 41 -2.53 9.19 -5.77
N LEU A 42 -2.46 8.57 -4.60
CA LEU A 42 -3.20 9.02 -3.41
C LEU A 42 -2.72 10.40 -2.95
N LEU A 43 -1.41 10.66 -3.03
CA LEU A 43 -0.84 11.95 -2.71
C LEU A 43 -1.27 13.04 -3.70
N ALA A 44 -1.26 12.75 -5.00
CA ALA A 44 -1.76 13.66 -6.03
C ALA A 44 -3.26 13.94 -5.89
N ASP A 45 -4.07 12.90 -5.61
CA ASP A 45 -5.51 13.04 -5.37
C ASP A 45 -5.79 13.92 -4.14
N SER A 46 -5.08 13.69 -3.04
CA SER A 46 -5.23 14.50 -1.84
C SER A 46 -4.84 15.96 -2.10
N MET A 47 -3.76 16.20 -2.85
CA MET A 47 -3.34 17.54 -3.25
C MET A 47 -4.41 18.26 -4.09
N ALA A 48 -5.04 17.55 -5.04
CA ALA A 48 -6.12 18.09 -5.86
C ALA A 48 -7.37 18.46 -5.04
N ASN A 49 -7.52 17.86 -3.85
CA ASN A 49 -8.59 18.16 -2.90
C ASN A 49 -8.11 19.04 -1.72
N GLU A 50 -6.99 19.73 -1.86
CA GLU A 50 -6.40 20.63 -0.85
C GLU A 50 -6.08 19.96 0.51
N GLN A 51 -5.87 18.64 0.48
CA GLN A 51 -5.54 17.84 1.65
C GLN A 51 -4.05 17.50 1.69
N ARG A 52 -3.51 17.37 2.91
CA ARG A 52 -2.15 16.86 3.15
C ARG A 52 -2.24 15.47 3.76
N PRO A 53 -2.07 14.41 2.96
CA PRO A 53 -2.20 13.05 3.46
C PRO A 53 -0.91 12.65 4.18
N ARG A 54 -1.09 11.72 5.11
CA ARG A 54 -0.01 10.86 5.60
C ARG A 54 -0.35 9.43 5.25
N ILE A 55 0.49 8.83 4.41
CA ILE A 55 0.33 7.52 3.80
C ILE A 55 1.40 6.60 4.38
N VAL A 56 0.98 5.54 5.06
CA VAL A 56 1.90 4.52 5.58
C VAL A 56 1.80 3.29 4.68
N VAL A 57 2.92 2.75 4.23
CA VAL A 57 2.99 1.59 3.33
C VAL A 57 3.74 0.48 4.04
N SER A 58 3.08 -0.65 4.30
CA SER A 58 3.75 -1.82 4.86
C SER A 58 4.61 -2.49 3.80
N GLN A 59 5.75 -3.03 4.20
CA GLN A 59 6.63 -3.85 3.36
C GLN A 59 7.10 -5.06 4.15
N PRO A 60 7.12 -6.28 3.58
CA PRO A 60 7.55 -7.47 4.31
C PRO A 60 9.05 -7.41 4.62
N ARG A 61 9.86 -6.78 3.76
CA ARG A 61 11.32 -6.81 3.83
C ARG A 61 11.91 -5.43 4.10
N ARG A 62 12.90 -5.37 5.00
CA ARG A 62 13.64 -4.13 5.34
C ARG A 62 14.22 -3.45 4.10
N ILE A 63 14.91 -4.21 3.25
CA ILE A 63 15.56 -3.69 2.04
C ILE A 63 14.50 -3.09 1.09
N ALA A 64 13.34 -3.75 0.93
CA ALA A 64 12.27 -3.22 0.10
C ALA A 64 11.74 -1.88 0.62
N ALA A 65 11.49 -1.75 1.92
CA ALA A 65 11.05 -0.49 2.54
C ALA A 65 12.03 0.67 2.26
N ILE A 66 13.33 0.45 2.46
CA ILE A 66 14.37 1.47 2.25
C ILE A 66 14.47 1.86 0.77
N GLN A 67 14.51 0.88 -0.12
CA GLN A 67 14.67 1.14 -1.56
C GLN A 67 13.45 1.82 -2.16
N LEU A 68 12.24 1.44 -1.75
CA LEU A 68 11.02 2.11 -2.18
C LEU A 68 10.96 3.55 -1.66
N ALA A 69 11.30 3.79 -0.39
CA ALA A 69 11.38 5.14 0.16
C ALA A 69 12.36 6.02 -0.64
N LYS A 70 13.56 5.49 -0.95
CA LYS A 70 14.55 6.18 -1.78
C LYS A 70 14.01 6.48 -3.18
N ARG A 71 13.45 5.49 -3.86
CA ARG A 71 12.93 5.62 -5.23
C ARG A 71 11.80 6.66 -5.31
N VAL A 72 10.84 6.62 -4.37
CA VAL A 72 9.73 7.57 -4.35
C VAL A 72 10.21 8.97 -3.97
N LYS A 73 11.19 9.09 -3.07
CA LYS A 73 11.85 10.37 -2.75
C LYS A 73 12.49 11.00 -3.98
N GLU A 74 13.23 10.22 -4.77
CA GLU A 74 13.84 10.68 -6.02
C GLU A 74 12.77 11.16 -7.02
N GLN A 75 11.68 10.40 -7.19
CA GLN A 75 10.59 10.77 -8.09
C GLN A 75 9.89 12.08 -7.70
N LEU A 76 9.69 12.32 -6.40
CA LEU A 76 9.09 13.57 -5.89
C LEU A 76 10.09 14.74 -5.92
N GLY A 77 11.36 14.49 -5.66
CA GLY A 77 12.42 15.49 -5.77
C GLY A 77 12.57 16.02 -7.19
N LEU A 78 12.52 15.14 -8.20
CA LEU A 78 12.52 15.54 -9.61
C LEU A 78 11.31 16.41 -10.00
N ALA A 79 10.19 16.26 -9.28
CA ALA A 79 8.98 17.05 -9.49
C ALA A 79 8.96 18.37 -8.68
N ASN A 80 10.02 18.68 -7.89
CA ASN A 80 10.09 19.85 -7.00
C ASN A 80 8.86 20.03 -6.10
N SER A 81 8.25 18.93 -5.67
CA SER A 81 6.92 18.94 -5.09
C SER A 81 6.86 19.32 -3.60
N GLY A 82 8.01 19.42 -2.92
CA GLY A 82 8.10 19.71 -1.48
C GLY A 82 7.65 18.57 -0.53
N TRP A 83 7.01 17.53 -1.07
CA TRP A 83 6.60 16.34 -0.33
C TRP A 83 7.79 15.53 0.21
N LYS A 84 7.61 15.01 1.43
CA LYS A 84 8.63 14.24 2.15
C LYS A 84 8.29 12.76 2.14
N VAL A 85 9.32 11.93 1.95
CA VAL A 85 9.22 10.46 2.00
C VAL A 85 10.21 9.96 3.04
N GLY A 86 9.77 8.98 3.82
CA GLY A 86 10.54 8.39 4.89
C GLY A 86 10.37 6.88 5.00
N HIS A 87 11.06 6.29 5.97
CA HIS A 87 10.89 4.88 6.32
C HIS A 87 10.92 4.65 7.82
N ARG A 88 10.30 3.54 8.25
CA ARG A 88 10.30 3.07 9.64
C ARG A 88 10.56 1.56 9.69
N ILE A 89 11.78 1.19 10.02
CA ILE A 89 12.18 -0.21 10.21
C ILE A 89 12.80 -0.39 11.59
N MET A 90 12.92 -1.64 12.05
CA MET A 90 13.52 -1.90 13.37
C MET A 90 14.92 -1.26 13.46
N ASN A 91 15.15 -0.44 14.50
CA ASN A 91 16.40 0.30 14.76
C ASN A 91 16.82 1.32 13.71
N ASP A 92 15.98 1.66 12.72
CA ASP A 92 16.27 2.70 11.73
C ASP A 92 14.97 3.40 11.31
N VAL A 93 14.78 4.63 11.80
CA VAL A 93 13.58 5.43 11.59
C VAL A 93 13.98 6.76 11.00
N ASN A 94 13.50 7.03 9.79
CA ASN A 94 13.67 8.28 9.07
C ASN A 94 12.31 8.75 8.54
N ASP A 95 11.38 9.07 9.44
CA ASP A 95 10.04 9.56 9.08
C ASP A 95 10.04 11.09 8.96
N ASN A 96 10.57 11.85 9.93
CA ASN A 96 10.61 13.32 9.90
C ASN A 96 9.27 13.99 9.53
N HIS A 97 8.14 13.38 9.95
CA HIS A 97 6.78 13.74 9.54
C HIS A 97 6.61 13.73 8.02
N ALA A 98 7.02 12.63 7.40
CA ALA A 98 6.88 12.41 5.97
C ALA A 98 5.42 12.15 5.59
N HIS A 99 5.09 12.51 4.36
CA HIS A 99 3.76 12.33 3.78
C HIS A 99 3.59 10.91 3.26
N VAL A 100 4.68 10.25 2.86
CA VAL A 100 4.73 8.82 2.54
C VAL A 100 5.78 8.16 3.40
N VAL A 101 5.41 7.12 4.14
CA VAL A 101 6.29 6.37 5.04
C VAL A 101 6.25 4.90 4.69
N TYR A 102 7.38 4.32 4.27
CA TYR A 102 7.51 2.88 4.08
C TYR A 102 7.95 2.22 5.39
N ALA A 103 7.16 1.29 5.91
CA ALA A 103 7.43 0.63 7.17
C ALA A 103 7.47 -0.88 7.03
N THR A 104 8.35 -1.56 7.77
CA THR A 104 8.30 -3.03 7.82
C THR A 104 7.06 -3.52 8.56
N VAL A 105 6.49 -4.65 8.14
CA VAL A 105 5.33 -5.27 8.82
C VAL A 105 5.58 -5.44 10.32
N GLY A 106 6.71 -6.03 10.72
CA GLY A 106 7.05 -6.21 12.14
C GLY A 106 7.16 -4.89 12.93
N TYR A 107 7.62 -3.80 12.31
CA TYR A 107 7.61 -2.49 12.95
C TYR A 107 6.18 -2.00 13.18
N LEU A 108 5.29 -2.14 12.18
CA LEU A 108 3.89 -1.73 12.29
C LEU A 108 3.14 -2.54 13.35
N VAL A 109 3.34 -3.87 13.39
CA VAL A 109 2.80 -4.74 14.44
C VAL A 109 3.22 -4.23 15.82
N ASN A 110 4.52 -4.04 16.02
CA ASN A 110 5.04 -3.55 17.30
C ASN A 110 4.49 -2.16 17.66
N TRP A 111 4.40 -1.25 16.69
CA TRP A 111 3.91 0.10 16.89
C TRP A 111 2.42 0.10 17.26
N LEU A 112 1.58 -0.65 16.55
CA LEU A 112 0.13 -0.72 16.78
C LEU A 112 -0.20 -1.40 18.11
N ALA A 113 0.58 -2.42 18.49
CA ALA A 113 0.39 -3.16 19.74
C ALA A 113 0.70 -2.30 20.98
N HIS A 114 1.75 -1.46 20.91
CA HIS A 114 2.26 -0.74 22.09
C HIS A 114 1.94 0.76 22.11
N SER A 115 1.39 1.33 21.03
CA SER A 115 1.06 2.75 20.96
C SER A 115 -0.43 2.97 20.65
N PRO A 116 -1.23 3.44 21.62
CA PRO A 116 -2.64 3.79 21.41
C PRO A 116 -2.86 4.90 20.38
N THR A 117 -1.85 5.73 20.15
CA THR A 117 -1.88 6.84 19.19
C THR A 117 -1.31 6.47 17.83
N ALA A 118 -0.87 5.22 17.63
CA ALA A 118 -0.41 4.75 16.33
C ALA A 118 -1.46 5.04 15.25
N LEU A 119 -1.00 5.57 14.10
CA LEU A 119 -1.81 5.94 12.95
C LEU A 119 -2.84 7.07 13.18
N LYS A 120 -2.87 7.76 14.33
CA LYS A 120 -3.80 8.90 14.54
C LYS A 120 -3.66 10.01 13.49
N ASP A 121 -2.44 10.23 13.02
CA ASP A 121 -2.10 11.21 12.00
C ASP A 121 -2.06 10.62 10.59
N ALA A 122 -2.35 9.32 10.43
CA ALA A 122 -2.39 8.66 9.14
C ALA A 122 -3.77 8.81 8.47
N SER A 123 -3.76 9.24 7.22
CA SER A 123 -4.94 9.26 6.35
C SER A 123 -5.15 7.91 5.64
N HIS A 124 -4.06 7.24 5.28
CA HIS A 124 -4.06 6.01 4.50
C HIS A 124 -3.04 5.02 5.08
N ILE A 125 -3.41 3.75 5.13
CA ILE A 125 -2.52 2.61 5.35
C ILE A 125 -2.60 1.68 4.15
N ILE A 126 -1.45 1.27 3.62
CA ILE A 126 -1.35 0.36 2.50
C ILE A 126 -0.71 -0.94 2.98
N LEU A 127 -1.45 -2.05 2.88
CA LEU A 127 -0.94 -3.40 3.04
C LEU A 127 -0.38 -3.88 1.70
N ASP A 128 0.92 -3.68 1.48
CA ASP A 128 1.57 -4.17 0.26
C ASP A 128 2.02 -5.63 0.39
N GLU A 129 2.11 -6.30 -0.77
CA GLU A 129 2.52 -7.70 -0.88
C GLU A 129 1.67 -8.63 0.01
N ALA A 130 0.34 -8.38 0.10
CA ALA A 130 -0.58 -9.14 0.97
C ALA A 130 -0.74 -10.63 0.58
N HIS A 131 -0.05 -11.06 -0.48
CA HIS A 131 0.00 -12.46 -0.91
C HIS A 131 1.11 -13.25 -0.21
N GLU A 132 2.05 -12.61 0.49
CA GLU A 132 3.12 -13.33 1.21
C GLU A 132 2.58 -14.10 2.46
N ARG A 133 1.29 -13.97 2.81
CA ARG A 133 0.53 -14.71 3.86
C ARG A 133 1.39 -15.15 5.04
N SER A 134 2.12 -14.20 5.62
CA SER A 134 2.92 -14.43 6.82
C SER A 134 2.09 -14.18 8.07
N VAL A 135 2.45 -14.86 9.17
CA VAL A 135 1.83 -14.65 10.48
C VAL A 135 1.84 -13.16 10.88
N ASP A 136 2.93 -12.46 10.57
CA ASP A 136 3.05 -11.03 10.85
C ASP A 136 2.08 -10.17 10.02
N GLN A 137 1.82 -10.53 8.75
CA GLN A 137 0.82 -9.83 7.93
C GLN A 137 -0.60 -10.06 8.44
N ASP A 138 -0.92 -11.28 8.85
CA ASP A 138 -2.24 -11.60 9.43
C ASP A 138 -2.45 -10.88 10.76
N LEU A 139 -1.42 -10.86 11.62
CA LEU A 139 -1.43 -10.11 12.87
C LEU A 139 -1.56 -8.60 12.61
N LEU A 140 -0.87 -8.06 11.60
CA LEU A 140 -1.02 -6.66 11.21
C LEU A 140 -2.45 -6.37 10.74
N ALA A 141 -3.05 -7.25 9.92
CA ALA A 141 -4.43 -7.10 9.46
C ALA A 141 -5.42 -7.10 10.64
N LEU A 142 -5.22 -7.98 11.64
CA LEU A 142 -6.00 -8.00 12.87
C LEU A 142 -5.90 -6.69 13.67
N LEU A 143 -4.68 -6.20 13.88
CA LEU A 143 -4.45 -4.95 14.60
C LEU A 143 -5.03 -3.74 13.85
N LEU A 144 -4.92 -3.72 12.52
CA LEU A 144 -5.50 -2.67 11.69
C LEU A 144 -7.03 -2.69 11.72
N LYS A 145 -7.66 -3.87 11.66
CA LYS A 145 -9.11 -4.00 11.81
C LYS A 145 -9.60 -3.35 13.10
N ARG A 146 -8.94 -3.64 14.23
CA ARG A 146 -9.25 -2.99 15.51
C ARG A 146 -9.04 -1.47 15.45
N ARG A 147 -7.92 -1.00 14.88
CA ARG A 147 -7.62 0.44 14.79
C ARG A 147 -8.58 1.21 13.88
N MET A 148 -9.09 0.58 12.83
CA MET A 148 -10.07 1.19 11.93
C MET A 148 -11.44 1.41 12.60
N GLN A 149 -11.77 0.66 13.65
CA GLN A 149 -12.95 0.92 14.48
C GLN A 149 -12.80 2.24 15.25
N ASP A 150 -11.58 2.52 15.74
CA ASP A 150 -11.26 3.74 16.49
C ASP A 150 -10.99 4.96 15.58
N LEU A 151 -10.60 4.73 14.32
CA LEU A 151 -10.17 5.75 13.36
C LEU A 151 -11.11 5.76 12.14
N PRO A 152 -12.29 6.41 12.23
CA PRO A 152 -13.34 6.35 11.19
C PRO A 152 -12.92 6.96 9.85
N THR A 153 -11.90 7.83 9.85
CA THR A 153 -11.37 8.48 8.63
C THR A 153 -10.22 7.71 7.98
N LEU A 154 -9.64 6.72 8.67
CA LEU A 154 -8.52 5.94 8.14
C LEU A 154 -9.01 5.05 6.98
N LYS A 155 -8.31 5.16 5.84
CA LYS A 155 -8.52 4.34 4.65
C LYS A 155 -7.45 3.25 4.55
N LEU A 156 -7.88 2.02 4.26
CA LEU A 156 -7.04 0.85 4.08
C LEU A 156 -7.02 0.44 2.60
N ILE A 157 -5.82 0.29 2.05
CA ILE A 157 -5.60 -0.22 0.70
C ILE A 157 -4.82 -1.52 0.81
N ILE A 158 -5.35 -2.61 0.25
CA ILE A 158 -4.70 -3.92 0.28
C ILE A 158 -4.22 -4.24 -1.14
N MET A 159 -2.91 -4.38 -1.30
CA MET A 159 -2.28 -4.65 -2.60
C MET A 159 -1.75 -6.07 -2.65
N SER A 160 -2.16 -6.81 -3.68
CA SER A 160 -1.76 -8.21 -3.88
C SER A 160 -1.31 -8.47 -5.32
N ALA A 161 -0.39 -9.43 -5.49
CA ALA A 161 -0.01 -9.95 -6.80
C ALA A 161 -0.93 -11.07 -7.30
N THR A 162 -1.76 -11.62 -6.42
CA THR A 162 -2.62 -12.77 -6.71
C THR A 162 -4.10 -12.39 -6.69
N LEU A 163 -4.92 -13.25 -7.30
CA LEU A 163 -6.38 -13.11 -7.36
C LEU A 163 -7.10 -13.59 -6.08
N GLU A 164 -6.41 -14.24 -5.13
CA GLU A 164 -7.00 -14.69 -3.86
C GLU A 164 -7.12 -13.56 -2.83
N THR A 165 -7.85 -12.50 -3.19
CA THR A 165 -8.13 -11.37 -2.31
C THR A 165 -9.49 -11.46 -1.62
N SER A 166 -10.27 -12.52 -1.88
CA SER A 166 -11.60 -12.74 -1.30
C SER A 166 -11.57 -12.78 0.23
N LEU A 167 -10.55 -13.44 0.82
CA LEU A 167 -10.41 -13.51 2.27
C LEU A 167 -10.31 -12.12 2.91
N TYR A 168 -9.52 -11.21 2.31
CA TYR A 168 -9.41 -9.84 2.80
C TYR A 168 -10.70 -9.04 2.57
N ALA A 169 -11.39 -9.27 1.44
CA ALA A 169 -12.67 -8.63 1.17
C ALA A 169 -13.69 -9.00 2.26
N ASP A 170 -13.84 -10.29 2.54
CA ASP A 170 -14.76 -10.78 3.57
C ASP A 170 -14.36 -10.30 4.97
N TYR A 171 -13.06 -10.29 5.27
CA TYR A 171 -12.55 -9.90 6.58
C TYR A 171 -12.80 -8.42 6.89
N PHE A 172 -12.73 -7.54 5.89
CA PHE A 172 -12.85 -6.09 6.05
C PHE A 172 -14.18 -5.50 5.54
N ARG A 173 -15.13 -6.33 5.07
CA ARG A 173 -16.40 -5.88 4.48
C ARG A 173 -17.19 -4.87 5.33
N GLU A 174 -17.12 -4.99 6.66
CA GLU A 174 -17.89 -4.16 7.59
C GLU A 174 -17.51 -2.66 7.56
N PHE A 175 -16.37 -2.30 6.98
CA PHE A 175 -15.93 -0.91 6.90
C PHE A 175 -16.48 -0.15 5.69
N ASN A 176 -17.06 -0.85 4.71
CA ASN A 176 -17.68 -0.23 3.54
C ASN A 176 -19.21 -0.25 3.69
N GLN A 177 -19.88 0.83 3.27
CA GLN A 177 -21.30 1.08 3.58
C GLN A 177 -22.26 0.06 2.95
N ASP A 178 -21.92 -0.48 1.79
CA ASP A 178 -22.67 -1.51 1.05
C ASP A 178 -22.18 -2.94 1.34
N GLY A 179 -21.20 -3.09 2.24
CA GLY A 179 -20.54 -4.37 2.51
C GLY A 179 -19.72 -4.90 1.33
N SER A 180 -19.61 -4.15 0.23
CA SER A 180 -18.78 -4.52 -0.92
C SER A 180 -17.36 -3.99 -0.72
N VAL A 181 -16.36 -4.73 -1.20
CA VAL A 181 -14.97 -4.27 -1.21
C VAL A 181 -14.52 -4.27 -2.66
N ASP A 182 -14.22 -3.08 -3.21
CA ASP A 182 -13.80 -2.98 -4.60
C ASP A 182 -12.52 -3.79 -4.80
N SER A 183 -12.56 -4.70 -5.77
CA SER A 183 -11.38 -5.42 -6.26
C SER A 183 -11.02 -4.87 -7.64
N LEU A 184 -10.08 -3.93 -7.66
CA LEU A 184 -9.54 -3.37 -8.89
C LEU A 184 -8.46 -4.32 -9.43
N LYS A 185 -8.65 -4.79 -10.67
CA LYS A 185 -7.68 -5.63 -11.37
C LYS A 185 -6.93 -4.80 -12.41
N VAL A 186 -5.62 -4.71 -12.27
CA VAL A 186 -4.74 -4.06 -13.26
C VAL A 186 -4.15 -5.16 -14.16
N GLY A 187 -4.49 -5.09 -15.45
CA GLY A 187 -4.06 -6.06 -16.46
C GLY A 187 -2.55 -5.97 -16.79
N VAL A 188 -2.06 -6.97 -17.53
CA VAL A 188 -0.62 -7.16 -17.78
C VAL A 188 -0.23 -6.84 -19.21
N LYS A 189 0.92 -6.18 -19.41
CA LYS A 189 1.79 -6.40 -20.59
C LYS A 189 2.75 -7.53 -20.23
N ARG A 190 2.45 -8.78 -20.59
CA ARG A 190 3.38 -9.90 -20.37
C ARG A 190 4.47 -9.88 -21.43
N PHE A 191 5.73 -9.88 -21.00
CA PHE A 191 6.83 -10.32 -21.86
C PHE A 191 6.89 -11.85 -21.81
N PRO A 192 7.06 -12.55 -22.95
CA PRO A 192 7.10 -14.01 -22.96
C PRO A 192 8.27 -14.52 -22.11
N VAL A 193 7.99 -15.48 -21.23
CA VAL A 193 9.00 -16.20 -20.44
C VAL A 193 9.00 -17.65 -20.90
N GLU A 194 10.14 -18.12 -21.39
CA GLU A 194 10.33 -19.51 -21.82
C GLU A 194 10.56 -20.39 -20.58
N ARG A 195 9.75 -21.44 -20.42
CA ARG A 195 9.89 -22.41 -19.31
C ARG A 195 10.53 -23.68 -19.82
N LEU A 196 11.78 -23.90 -19.45
CA LEU A 196 12.49 -25.15 -19.72
C LEU A 196 12.27 -26.10 -18.55
N TYR A 197 11.83 -27.32 -18.85
CA TYR A 197 11.67 -28.40 -17.88
C TYR A 197 12.81 -29.41 -18.08
N MET A 198 13.29 -29.99 -16.98
CA MET A 198 14.31 -31.04 -17.02
C MET A 198 13.62 -32.36 -17.38
N MET A 199 13.98 -32.94 -18.52
CA MET A 199 13.53 -34.27 -18.92
C MET A 199 14.31 -35.28 -18.09
N ILE A 200 13.63 -35.98 -17.17
CA ILE A 200 14.22 -37.11 -16.45
C ILE A 200 14.06 -38.32 -17.39
N SER A 201 15.18 -38.80 -17.94
CA SER A 201 15.29 -40.03 -18.73
C SER A 201 15.66 -41.22 -17.86
#